data_AF-A0A2U1ML80-F1
#
_entry.id   AF-A0A2U1ML80-F1
#
_cell.length_a   1.000
_cell.length_b   1.000
_cell.length_c   1.000
_cell.angle_alpha   90.00
_cell.angle_beta   90.00
_cell.angle_gamma   90.00
#
_symmetry.space_group_name_H-M   'P 1'
#
loop_
_entity.id
_entity.type
_entity.pdbx_description
1 polymer ?
#
loop_
_entity_poly.entity_id
_entity_poly.type
_entity_poly.pdbx_seq_one_letter_code
_entity_poly.pdbx_strand_id
1 'polypeptide(L)'
;MTNTNPGKKDVDSYKIKRTKKIVQQGDCVLMRPVDPKRLPYVARVEKLEADSKNNVKVRVRWYYRPEESLGGRRTFHGAKELFLSDHYDWQSARTIEGKCIVHSFKDYKKLENAGDDDYFCRFEYKAATGDFNPDLVAVYCKCEMPYNPDDFMVKCEGCRDWYHPSCLKMTIEDAKNLEQFICSDCPLDDDA
;
A
#
# COMPACT_ATOMS: atom_id res chain seq x y z
N MET A 1 -10.58 -34.80 9.10
CA MET A 1 -9.33 -35.53 9.45
C MET A 1 -8.18 -34.53 9.38
N THR A 2 -7.70 -34.05 10.53
CA THR A 2 -6.60 -33.09 10.63
C THR A 2 -5.27 -33.83 10.43
N ASN A 3 -4.64 -33.63 9.28
CA ASN A 3 -3.36 -34.24 8.94
C ASN A 3 -2.23 -33.47 9.64
N THR A 4 -2.07 -33.66 10.95
CA THR A 4 -0.96 -33.08 11.72
C THR A 4 0.30 -33.90 11.49
N ASN A 5 1.19 -33.38 10.65
CA ASN A 5 2.52 -33.92 10.43
C ASN A 5 3.32 -33.87 11.77
N PRO A 6 3.82 -35.00 12.30
CA PRO A 6 4.30 -35.13 13.69
C PRO A 6 5.61 -34.40 14.04
N GLY A 7 6.08 -33.44 13.22
CA GLY A 7 7.35 -32.73 13.42
C GLY A 7 7.26 -31.21 13.29
N LYS A 8 6.06 -30.63 13.18
CA LYS A 8 5.87 -29.18 13.04
C LYS A 8 5.04 -28.64 14.21
N LYS A 9 5.51 -27.55 14.80
CA LYS A 9 4.83 -26.87 15.90
C LYS A 9 4.55 -25.42 15.53
N ASP A 10 3.32 -24.98 15.72
CA ASP A 10 2.95 -23.57 15.59
C ASP A 10 3.68 -22.75 16.66
N VAL A 11 4.18 -21.58 16.27
CA VAL A 11 4.88 -20.67 17.19
C VAL A 11 4.28 -19.27 17.10
N ASP A 12 4.18 -18.59 18.24
CA ASP A 12 3.48 -17.29 18.31
C ASP A 12 4.34 -16.14 17.78
N SER A 13 5.67 -16.29 17.79
CA SER A 13 6.58 -15.21 17.40
C SER A 13 7.93 -15.69 16.88
N TYR A 14 8.61 -14.78 16.18
CA TYR A 14 9.98 -14.95 15.68
C TYR A 14 10.80 -13.68 15.92
N LYS A 15 11.97 -13.82 16.56
CA LYS A 15 12.93 -12.71 16.70
C LYS A 15 13.82 -12.64 15.47
N ILE A 16 13.78 -11.51 14.75
CA ILE A 16 14.63 -11.29 13.58
C ILE A 16 16.09 -11.31 14.03
N LYS A 17 16.91 -12.16 13.39
CA LYS A 17 18.32 -12.34 13.73
C LYS A 17 19.05 -10.99 13.73
N ARG A 18 19.93 -10.79 14.72
CA ARG A 18 20.74 -9.57 14.90
C ARG A 18 19.95 -8.28 15.16
N THR A 19 18.65 -8.39 15.46
CA THR A 19 17.83 -7.25 15.89
C THR A 19 17.10 -7.57 17.20
N LYS A 20 16.48 -6.55 17.80
CA LYS A 20 15.54 -6.72 18.93
C LYS A 20 14.08 -6.84 18.45
N LYS A 21 13.80 -6.76 17.14
CA LYS A 21 12.44 -6.77 16.59
C LYS A 21 11.86 -8.19 16.63
N ILE A 22 10.62 -8.29 17.11
CA ILE A 22 9.84 -9.53 17.20
C ILE A 22 8.70 -9.45 16.18
N VAL A 23 8.53 -10.51 15.41
CA VAL A 23 7.50 -10.68 14.38
C VAL A 23 6.47 -11.69 14.88
N GLN A 24 5.19 -11.40 14.67
CA GLN A 24 4.03 -12.19 15.05
C GLN A 24 3.04 -12.29 13.87
N GLN A 25 2.04 -13.15 14.00
CA GLN A 25 0.93 -13.20 13.03
C GLN A 25 0.25 -11.83 12.91
N GLY A 26 -0.10 -11.43 11.68
CA GLY A 26 -0.69 -10.14 11.35
C GLY A 26 0.33 -9.04 11.06
N ASP A 27 1.58 -9.18 11.48
CA ASP A 27 2.63 -8.21 11.18
C ASP A 27 2.93 -8.12 9.69
N CYS A 28 3.32 -6.93 9.23
CA CYS A 28 3.91 -6.73 7.91
C CYS A 28 5.43 -6.70 8.02
N VAL A 29 6.09 -7.36 7.07
CA VAL A 29 7.55 -7.56 7.06
C VAL A 29 8.15 -7.25 5.70
N LEU A 30 9.42 -6.81 5.75
CA LEU A 30 10.29 -6.72 4.58
C LEU A 30 11.06 -8.02 4.46
N MET A 31 11.04 -8.62 3.28
CA MET A 31 11.69 -9.88 2.98
C MET A 31 12.73 -9.72 1.89
N ARG A 32 13.90 -10.33 2.10
CA ARG A 32 15.02 -10.29 1.17
C ARG A 32 14.58 -10.80 -0.21
N PRO A 33 14.84 -10.05 -1.29
CA PRO A 33 14.55 -10.50 -2.63
C PRO A 33 15.57 -11.54 -3.11
N VAL A 34 15.20 -12.29 -4.15
CA VAL A 34 16.13 -13.24 -4.79
C VAL A 34 17.27 -12.49 -5.49
N ASP A 35 16.93 -11.40 -6.18
CA ASP A 35 17.91 -10.47 -6.76
C ASP A 35 18.18 -9.33 -5.77
N PRO A 36 19.40 -9.19 -5.22
CA PRO A 36 19.76 -8.13 -4.28
C PRO A 36 19.62 -6.70 -4.83
N LYS A 37 19.50 -6.53 -6.15
CA LYS A 37 19.27 -5.22 -6.78
C LYS A 37 17.82 -4.76 -6.69
N ARG A 38 16.88 -5.68 -6.39
CA ARG A 38 15.47 -5.37 -6.22
C ARG A 38 15.21 -4.82 -4.83
N LEU A 39 14.12 -4.05 -4.71
CA LEU A 39 13.61 -3.64 -3.40
C LEU A 39 13.17 -4.88 -2.61
N PRO A 40 13.23 -4.84 -1.26
CA PRO A 40 12.64 -5.87 -0.43
C PRO A 40 11.17 -6.09 -0.76
N TYR A 41 10.77 -7.36 -0.76
CA TYR A 41 9.38 -7.75 -0.88
C TYR A 41 8.63 -7.39 0.41
N VAL A 42 7.36 -7.03 0.28
CA VAL A 42 6.50 -6.74 1.43
C VAL A 42 5.50 -7.87 1.59
N ALA A 43 5.34 -8.37 2.81
CA ALA A 43 4.41 -9.47 3.06
C ALA A 43 3.72 -9.33 4.42
N ARG A 44 2.49 -9.83 4.51
CA ARG A 44 1.79 -10.02 5.79
C ARG A 44 2.06 -11.42 6.31
N VAL A 45 2.39 -11.53 7.59
CA VAL A 45 2.62 -12.81 8.26
C VAL A 45 1.28 -13.46 8.59
N GLU A 46 1.00 -14.60 7.98
CA GLU A 46 -0.24 -15.35 8.19
C GLU A 46 -0.06 -16.44 9.25
N LYS A 47 1.13 -17.05 9.33
CA LYS A 47 1.44 -18.11 10.28
C LYS A 47 2.94 -18.29 10.47
N LEU A 48 3.37 -18.73 11.65
CA LEU A 48 4.74 -19.16 11.92
C LEU A 48 4.73 -20.63 12.38
N GLU A 49 5.64 -21.43 11.84
CA GLU A 49 5.82 -22.84 12.19
C GLU A 49 7.30 -23.14 12.41
N ALA A 50 7.63 -23.87 13.48
CA ALA A 50 8.96 -24.41 13.71
C ALA A 50 9.02 -25.90 13.37
N ASP A 51 10.10 -26.33 12.73
CA ASP A 51 10.43 -27.75 12.59
C ASP A 51 11.06 -28.34 13.86
N SER A 52 11.29 -29.65 13.88
CA SER A 52 11.93 -30.36 15.00
C SER A 52 13.35 -29.89 15.33
N LYS A 53 14.00 -29.12 14.43
CA LYS A 53 15.33 -28.52 14.61
C LYS A 53 15.24 -27.04 14.97
N ASN A 54 14.07 -26.53 15.35
CA ASN A 54 13.78 -25.13 15.63
C ASN A 54 14.05 -24.17 14.46
N ASN A 55 14.08 -24.65 13.21
CA ASN A 55 14.05 -23.75 12.06
C ASN A 55 12.63 -23.25 11.85
N VAL A 56 12.47 -21.93 11.87
CA VAL A 56 11.17 -21.29 11.69
C VAL A 56 10.92 -21.02 10.21
N LYS A 57 9.77 -21.49 9.73
CA LYS A 57 9.14 -21.10 8.47
C LYS A 57 7.99 -20.16 8.76
N VAL A 58 7.72 -19.28 7.81
CA VAL A 58 6.65 -18.29 7.87
C VAL A 58 5.76 -18.46 6.66
N ARG A 59 4.45 -18.60 6.89
CA ARG A 59 3.44 -18.48 5.83
C ARG A 59 3.14 -17.02 5.68
N VAL A 60 3.25 -16.53 4.45
CA VAL A 60 3.04 -15.13 4.13
C VAL A 60 1.95 -14.97 3.10
N ARG A 61 1.31 -13.80 3.12
CA ARG A 61 0.47 -13.27 2.04
C ARG A 61 1.20 -12.08 1.43
N TRP A 62 1.46 -12.13 0.13
CA TRP A 62 2.31 -11.14 -0.53
C TRP A 62 1.57 -9.82 -0.78
N TYR A 63 2.26 -8.72 -0.55
CA TYR A 63 1.89 -7.43 -1.12
C TYR A 63 2.67 -7.23 -2.42
N TYR A 64 1.96 -6.84 -3.47
CA TYR A 64 2.55 -6.51 -4.76
C TYR A 64 2.73 -5.01 -4.88
N ARG A 65 3.86 -4.58 -5.43
CA ARG A 65 4.05 -3.20 -5.84
C ARG A 65 3.33 -2.96 -7.18
N PRO A 66 2.92 -1.72 -7.50
CA PRO A 66 2.30 -1.39 -8.76
C PRO A 66 3.06 -1.90 -10.00
N GLU A 67 4.39 -1.82 -9.98
CA GLU A 67 5.28 -2.29 -11.05
C GLU A 67 5.26 -3.81 -11.26
N GLU A 68 4.83 -4.56 -10.24
CA GLU A 68 4.77 -6.02 -10.26
C GLU A 68 3.39 -6.55 -10.71
N SER A 69 2.40 -5.65 -10.82
CA SER A 69 1.08 -5.99 -11.33
C SER A 69 1.07 -6.12 -12.86
N LEU A 70 0.15 -6.93 -13.41
CA LEU A 70 0.03 -7.10 -14.87
C LEU A 70 -0.23 -5.78 -15.61
N GLY A 71 -0.96 -4.85 -14.99
CA GLY A 71 -1.26 -3.54 -15.56
C GLY A 71 -0.16 -2.48 -15.37
N GLY A 72 0.88 -2.80 -14.59
CA GLY A 72 1.95 -1.88 -14.24
C GLY A 72 1.51 -0.69 -13.38
N ARG A 73 2.46 0.22 -13.11
CA ARG A 73 2.18 1.46 -12.37
C ARG A 73 1.36 2.42 -13.23
N ARG A 74 0.30 2.98 -12.65
CA ARG A 74 -0.52 4.05 -13.20
C ARG A 74 -0.24 5.35 -12.45
N THR A 75 -0.64 6.47 -13.04
CA THR A 75 -0.39 7.82 -12.48
C THR A 75 -1.05 8.05 -11.13
N PHE A 76 -2.19 7.40 -10.85
CA PHE A 76 -2.86 7.52 -9.56
C PHE A 76 -2.27 6.62 -8.46
N HIS A 77 -1.32 5.75 -8.79
CA HIS A 77 -0.69 4.88 -7.80
C HIS A 77 0.38 5.65 -7.02
N GLY A 78 0.23 5.70 -5.69
CA GLY A 78 1.21 6.35 -4.82
C GLY A 78 2.54 5.61 -4.75
N ALA A 79 3.61 6.30 -4.42
CA ALA A 79 4.98 5.79 -4.29
C ALA A 79 5.09 4.68 -3.24
N LYS A 80 4.32 4.80 -2.15
CA LYS A 80 4.24 3.83 -1.05
C LYS A 80 3.05 2.88 -1.15
N GLU A 81 2.38 2.83 -2.30
CA GLU A 81 1.21 1.97 -2.52
C GLU A 81 1.61 0.50 -2.72
N LEU A 82 0.81 -0.38 -2.13
CA LEU A 82 0.90 -1.83 -2.25
C LEU A 82 -0.49 -2.43 -2.48
N PHE A 83 -0.51 -3.62 -3.09
CA PHE A 83 -1.73 -4.38 -3.34
C PHE A 83 -1.71 -5.70 -2.57
N LEU A 84 -2.73 -5.94 -1.74
CA LEU A 84 -2.82 -7.19 -0.99
C LEU A 84 -3.24 -8.33 -1.93
N SER A 85 -2.32 -9.23 -2.25
CA SER A 85 -2.61 -10.27 -3.24
C SER A 85 -3.30 -11.49 -2.65
N ASP A 86 -3.86 -12.37 -3.49
CA ASP A 86 -4.27 -13.73 -3.14
C ASP A 86 -3.11 -14.75 -3.18
N HIS A 87 -1.87 -14.29 -3.37
CA HIS A 87 -0.68 -15.14 -3.42
C HIS A 87 -0.13 -15.40 -2.02
N TYR A 88 -0.18 -16.67 -1.61
CA TYR A 88 0.38 -17.17 -0.36
C TYR A 88 1.58 -18.08 -0.62
N ASP A 89 2.58 -18.00 0.26
CA ASP A 89 3.76 -18.85 0.16
C ASP A 89 4.35 -19.18 1.53
N TRP A 90 5.15 -20.24 1.60
CA TRP A 90 5.95 -20.62 2.75
C TRP A 90 7.42 -20.27 2.53
N GLN A 91 7.93 -19.37 3.36
CA GLN A 91 9.31 -18.91 3.29
C GLN A 91 10.07 -19.23 4.58
N SER A 92 11.40 -19.21 4.54
CA SER A 92 12.19 -19.26 5.77
C SER A 92 12.08 -17.93 6.51
N ALA A 93 11.82 -17.94 7.82
CA ALA A 93 11.79 -16.71 8.61
C ALA A 93 13.15 -15.95 8.60
N ARG A 94 14.24 -16.60 8.16
CA ARG A 94 15.57 -16.00 8.00
C ARG A 94 15.65 -14.99 6.85
N THR A 95 14.68 -14.96 5.93
CA THR A 95 14.64 -13.97 4.86
C THR A 95 14.00 -12.65 5.31
N ILE A 96 13.37 -12.61 6.49
CA ILE A 96 12.84 -11.37 7.06
C ILE A 96 14.01 -10.45 7.44
N GLU A 97 14.00 -9.23 6.91
CA GLU A 97 15.03 -8.21 7.15
C GLU A 97 14.54 -7.14 8.13
N GLY A 98 13.23 -6.89 8.17
CA GLY A 98 12.64 -5.88 9.04
C GLY A 98 11.12 -6.01 9.15
N LYS A 99 10.54 -5.18 10.02
CA LYS A 99 9.10 -4.93 10.09
C LYS A 99 8.79 -3.63 9.37
N CYS A 100 7.64 -3.58 8.73
CA CYS A 100 7.05 -2.38 8.15
C CYS A 100 5.58 -2.26 8.56
N ILE A 101 4.94 -1.15 8.21
CA ILE A 101 3.53 -0.92 8.46
C ILE A 101 2.83 -0.73 7.11
N VAL A 102 1.74 -1.47 6.89
CA VAL A 102 0.86 -1.26 5.74
C VAL A 102 -0.47 -0.73 6.28
N HIS A 103 -0.67 0.57 6.12
CA HIS A 103 -1.84 1.29 6.60
C HIS A 103 -3.03 1.06 5.68
N SER A 104 -4.24 1.26 6.24
CA SER A 104 -5.40 1.54 5.40
C SER A 104 -5.18 2.87 4.68
N PHE A 105 -5.76 3.06 3.49
CA PHE A 105 -5.66 4.35 2.80
C PHE A 105 -6.16 5.53 3.63
N LYS A 106 -7.23 5.30 4.41
CA LYS A 106 -7.81 6.32 5.29
C LYS A 106 -6.83 6.77 6.36
N ASP A 107 -6.05 5.85 6.92
CA ASP A 107 -5.12 6.17 8.00
C ASP A 107 -3.80 6.69 7.48
N TYR A 108 -3.32 6.20 6.33
CA TYR A 108 -2.13 6.74 5.67
C TYR A 108 -2.28 8.24 5.37
N LYS A 109 -3.45 8.66 4.86
CA LYS A 109 -3.74 10.08 4.57
C LYS A 109 -3.72 11.00 5.79
N LYS A 110 -3.76 10.46 7.01
CA LYS A 110 -3.72 11.23 8.25
C LYS A 110 -2.30 11.35 8.82
N LEU A 111 -1.32 10.65 8.24
CA LEU A 111 0.07 10.75 8.67
C LEU A 111 0.59 12.14 8.29
N GLU A 112 1.15 12.85 9.26
CA GLU A 112 1.84 14.13 9.00
C GLU A 112 3.09 13.89 8.15
N ASN A 113 3.83 12.83 8.46
CA ASN A 113 5.04 12.42 7.73
C ASN A 113 5.08 10.90 7.65
N ALA A 114 4.96 10.34 6.46
CA ALA A 114 5.15 8.91 6.23
C ALA A 114 6.64 8.56 6.22
N GLY A 115 7.05 7.57 7.02
CA GLY A 115 8.41 7.08 7.06
C GLY A 115 8.74 6.13 5.90
N ASP A 116 10.00 5.68 5.86
CA ASP A 116 10.46 4.77 4.79
C ASP A 116 9.76 3.41 4.81
N ASP A 117 9.42 2.94 6.01
CA ASP A 117 8.76 1.66 6.28
C ASP A 117 7.22 1.78 6.38
N ASP A 118 6.65 2.96 6.07
CA ASP A 118 5.21 3.19 6.01
C ASP A 118 4.71 3.04 4.56
N TYR A 119 3.77 2.12 4.40
CA TYR A 119 3.09 1.81 3.14
C TYR A 119 1.58 1.95 3.31
N PHE A 120 0.84 1.93 2.21
CA PHE A 120 -0.61 1.83 2.28
C PHE A 120 -1.16 0.85 1.26
N CYS A 121 -2.32 0.30 1.58
CA CYS A 121 -3.04 -0.60 0.71
C CYS A 121 -4.51 -0.18 0.66
N ARG A 122 -5.06 -0.10 -0.56
CA ARG A 122 -6.48 0.18 -0.81
C ARG A 122 -7.15 -0.80 -1.76
N PHE A 123 -6.36 -1.70 -2.35
CA PHE A 123 -6.82 -2.72 -3.27
C PHE A 123 -6.35 -4.11 -2.85
N GLU A 124 -7.23 -5.09 -3.02
CA GLU A 124 -6.84 -6.48 -3.19
C GLU A 124 -6.53 -6.76 -4.66
N TYR A 125 -5.59 -7.66 -4.92
CA TYR A 125 -5.11 -8.00 -6.26
C TYR A 125 -5.13 -9.52 -6.49
N LYS A 126 -5.75 -9.98 -7.57
CA LYS A 126 -5.72 -11.39 -7.95
C LYS A 126 -4.51 -11.66 -8.83
N ALA A 127 -3.48 -12.31 -8.29
CA ALA A 127 -2.20 -12.47 -8.96
C ALA A 127 -2.29 -13.24 -10.29
N ALA A 128 -3.25 -14.16 -10.41
CA ALA A 128 -3.45 -14.96 -11.60
C ALA A 128 -4.18 -14.23 -12.73
N THR A 129 -5.18 -13.40 -12.41
CA THR A 129 -6.04 -12.74 -13.42
C THR A 129 -5.68 -11.28 -13.66
N GLY A 130 -5.05 -10.63 -12.69
CA GLY A 130 -4.77 -9.19 -12.72
C GLY A 130 -5.91 -8.32 -12.20
N ASP A 131 -7.00 -8.91 -11.71
CA ASP A 131 -8.16 -8.16 -11.23
C ASP A 131 -7.86 -7.45 -9.92
N PHE A 132 -8.53 -6.32 -9.71
CA PHE A 132 -8.46 -5.52 -8.49
C PHE A 132 -9.80 -5.50 -7.79
N ASN A 133 -9.81 -5.47 -6.46
CA ASN A 133 -11.01 -5.27 -5.65
C ASN A 133 -10.75 -4.14 -4.62
N PRO A 134 -11.63 -3.13 -4.49
CA PRO A 134 -12.86 -2.96 -5.25
C PRO A 134 -12.61 -2.52 -6.70
N ASP A 135 -13.47 -2.98 -7.61
CA ASP A 135 -13.46 -2.63 -9.03
C ASP A 135 -13.85 -1.16 -9.26
N LEU A 136 -14.63 -0.59 -8.33
CA LEU A 136 -15.08 0.80 -8.35
C LEU A 136 -14.38 1.60 -7.25
N VAL A 137 -13.81 2.73 -7.63
CA VAL A 137 -13.16 3.69 -6.73
C VAL A 137 -13.65 5.10 -7.03
N ALA A 138 -13.72 5.91 -5.98
CA ALA A 138 -14.05 7.33 -6.12
C ALA A 138 -12.97 8.01 -6.98
N VAL A 139 -13.44 8.75 -7.98
CA VAL A 139 -12.61 9.54 -8.89
C VAL A 139 -12.87 11.02 -8.66
N TYR A 140 -11.89 11.83 -9.00
CA TYR A 140 -11.91 13.27 -8.80
C TYR A 140 -11.34 13.98 -10.01
N CYS A 141 -11.52 15.30 -10.04
CA CYS A 141 -10.99 16.19 -11.06
C CYS A 141 -11.55 15.89 -12.46
N LYS A 142 -11.24 16.77 -13.42
CA LYS A 142 -11.61 16.61 -14.84
C LYS A 142 -10.92 15.42 -15.53
N CYS A 143 -9.93 14.81 -14.89
CA CYS A 143 -9.25 13.63 -15.42
C CYS A 143 -9.91 12.31 -14.98
N GLU A 144 -10.92 12.37 -14.09
CA GLU A 144 -11.66 11.20 -13.61
C GLU A 144 -10.74 10.09 -13.08
N MET A 145 -9.70 10.49 -12.33
CA MET A 145 -8.72 9.57 -11.75
C MET A 145 -8.93 9.40 -10.24
N PRO A 146 -8.65 8.21 -9.68
CA PRO A 146 -8.57 8.03 -8.24
C PRO A 146 -7.53 8.96 -7.61
N TYR A 147 -7.76 9.37 -6.37
CA TYR A 147 -6.84 10.27 -5.66
C TYR A 147 -5.48 9.60 -5.39
N ASN A 148 -4.38 10.23 -5.78
CA ASN A 148 -3.02 9.85 -5.40
C ASN A 148 -2.58 10.65 -4.16
N PRO A 149 -2.21 10.02 -3.04
CA PRO A 149 -1.81 10.73 -1.82
C PRO A 149 -0.53 11.56 -1.97
N ASP A 150 0.28 11.31 -3.00
CA ASP A 150 1.50 12.08 -3.27
C ASP A 150 1.23 13.35 -4.08
N ASP A 151 0.05 13.45 -4.71
CA ASP A 151 -0.31 14.56 -5.58
C ASP A 151 -1.09 15.63 -4.80
N PHE A 152 -0.70 16.89 -5.01
CA PHE A 152 -1.43 18.04 -4.47
C PHE A 152 -2.71 18.28 -5.27
N MET A 153 -3.83 18.44 -4.56
CA MET A 153 -5.11 18.83 -5.12
C MET A 153 -5.69 20.01 -4.35
N VAL A 154 -6.40 20.88 -5.07
CA VAL A 154 -7.15 22.01 -4.50
C VAL A 154 -8.65 21.71 -4.55
N LYS A 155 -9.36 22.05 -3.49
CA LYS A 155 -10.81 21.85 -3.40
C LYS A 155 -11.54 23.09 -3.89
N CYS A 156 -12.53 22.91 -4.76
CA CYS A 156 -13.42 23.99 -5.18
C CYS A 156 -14.46 24.29 -4.09
N GLU A 157 -14.70 25.55 -3.76
CA GLU A 157 -15.71 25.94 -2.76
C GLU A 157 -17.15 25.81 -3.28
N GLY A 158 -17.36 25.94 -4.60
CA GLY A 158 -18.67 25.79 -5.23
C GLY A 158 -19.14 24.32 -5.28
N CYS A 159 -18.50 23.51 -6.12
CA CYS A 159 -18.90 22.11 -6.32
C CYS A 159 -18.37 21.13 -5.26
N ARG A 160 -17.44 21.56 -4.40
CA ARG A 160 -16.77 20.75 -3.38
C ARG A 160 -15.94 19.57 -3.91
N ASP A 161 -15.70 19.52 -5.22
CA ASP A 161 -14.80 18.55 -5.87
C ASP A 161 -13.33 19.00 -5.78
N TRP A 162 -12.41 18.07 -6.01
CA TRP A 162 -10.98 18.24 -5.93
C TRP A 162 -10.34 18.23 -7.31
N TYR A 163 -9.38 19.13 -7.53
CA TYR A 163 -8.72 19.29 -8.82
C TYR A 163 -7.21 19.32 -8.70
N HIS A 164 -6.51 18.68 -9.64
CA HIS A 164 -5.08 18.85 -9.80
C HIS A 164 -4.80 20.23 -10.42
N PRO A 165 -3.87 21.03 -9.87
CA PRO A 165 -3.48 22.32 -10.47
C PRO A 165 -3.11 22.21 -11.95
N SER A 166 -2.34 21.18 -12.31
CA SER A 166 -1.92 20.94 -13.70
C SER A 166 -3.10 20.71 -14.65
N CYS A 167 -4.18 20.04 -14.21
CA CYS A 167 -5.40 19.87 -15.00
C CYS A 167 -6.17 21.18 -15.22
N LEU A 168 -5.95 22.18 -14.35
CA LEU A 168 -6.51 23.52 -14.45
C LEU A 168 -5.56 24.50 -15.15
N LYS A 169 -4.41 24.03 -15.66
CA LYS A 169 -3.34 24.85 -16.25
C LYS A 169 -2.77 25.89 -15.27
N MET A 170 -2.71 25.55 -13.99
CA MET A 170 -2.10 26.38 -12.94
C MET A 170 -0.94 25.63 -12.26
N THR A 171 -0.03 26.36 -11.62
CA THR A 171 1.06 25.74 -10.85
C THR A 171 0.59 25.37 -9.43
N ILE A 172 1.34 24.50 -8.76
CA ILE A 172 1.07 24.18 -7.35
C ILE A 172 1.27 25.40 -6.45
N GLU A 173 2.24 26.26 -6.78
CA GLU A 173 2.51 27.48 -6.02
C GLU A 173 1.36 28.48 -6.14
N ASP A 174 0.86 28.70 -7.36
CA ASP A 174 -0.32 29.54 -7.59
C ASP A 174 -1.52 28.99 -6.80
N ALA A 175 -1.77 27.68 -6.88
CA ALA A 175 -2.89 27.05 -6.18
C ALA A 175 -2.78 27.15 -4.65
N LYS A 176 -1.57 27.13 -4.09
CA LYS A 176 -1.34 27.32 -2.65
C LYS A 176 -1.54 28.77 -2.19
N ASN A 177 -1.37 29.73 -3.10
CA ASN A 177 -1.53 31.16 -2.82
C ASN A 177 -2.99 31.64 -2.96
N LEU A 178 -3.91 30.78 -3.39
CA LEU A 178 -5.34 31.10 -3.45
C LEU A 178 -5.98 31.00 -2.07
N GLU A 179 -6.66 32.08 -1.64
CA GLU A 179 -7.48 32.05 -0.43
C GLU A 179 -8.77 31.22 -0.63
N GLN A 180 -9.36 31.33 -1.82
CA GLN A 180 -10.54 30.56 -2.23
C GLN A 180 -10.38 30.14 -3.68
N PHE A 181 -10.78 28.91 -4.00
CA PHE A 181 -10.75 28.38 -5.35
C PHE A 181 -12.17 28.03 -5.81
N ILE A 182 -12.56 28.55 -6.98
CA ILE A 182 -13.78 28.18 -7.70
C ILE A 182 -13.37 27.62 -9.06
N CYS A 183 -13.86 26.42 -9.40
CA CYS A 183 -13.52 25.78 -10.66
C CYS A 183 -14.29 26.39 -11.83
N SER A 184 -13.79 26.19 -13.05
CA SER A 184 -14.40 26.74 -14.27
C SER A 184 -15.78 26.19 -14.62
N ASP A 185 -16.21 25.11 -13.98
CA ASP A 185 -17.54 24.52 -14.20
C ASP A 185 -18.57 25.02 -13.17
N CYS A 186 -18.13 25.69 -12.11
CA CYS A 186 -19.03 26.37 -11.19
C CYS A 186 -19.46 27.71 -11.82
N PRO A 187 -20.74 28.11 -11.64
CA PRO A 187 -21.12 29.46 -11.95
C PRO A 187 -20.24 30.39 -11.11
N LEU A 188 -19.59 31.35 -11.76
CA LEU A 188 -19.21 32.56 -11.06
C LEU A 188 -20.55 33.18 -10.68
N ASP A 189 -20.80 33.41 -9.39
CA ASP A 189 -21.97 34.19 -9.00
C ASP A 189 -21.83 35.57 -9.67
N ASP A 190 -22.48 35.74 -10.83
CA ASP A 190 -22.82 37.04 -11.39
C ASP A 190 -23.96 37.59 -10.52
N ASP A 191 -23.65 37.96 -9.28
CA ASP A 191 -24.57 38.66 -8.40
C ASP A 191 -24.13 40.13 -8.25
N ALA A 192 -24.77 40.95 -9.10
CA ALA A 192 -25.18 42.35 -8.93
C ALA A 192 -24.13 43.47 -8.86
#